data_AF-A0A227JAI3-F1
#
_entry.id   AF-A0A227JAI3-F1
#
_cell.length_a   1.000
_cell.length_b   1.000
_cell.length_c   1.000
_cell.angle_alpha   90.00
_cell.angle_beta   90.00
_cell.angle_gamma   90.00
#
_symmetry.space_group_name_H-M   'P 1'
#
loop_
_entity.id
_entity.type
_entity.pdbx_description
1 polymer ?
#
loop_
_entity_poly.entity_id
_entity_poly.type
_entity_poly.pdbx_seq_one_letter_code
_entity_poly.pdbx_strand_id
1 'polypeptide(L)'
;SLNVPTVRLGMELGIPEVSGTLERLGVNKDEIRPVPSMFLGSFSLTPFEVAQMYQTLTNSGKRAKLTALRSVIDMDGNVLYQSLPRSSRAVDEQAAWLTTYAMKQGVAQGTGRYLQSQFAWAALAGKTGTSNDTRDSWFVGIDGREVTTIWLG
;
A
#
# COMPACT_ATOMS: atom_id res chain seq x y z
N SER A 1 5.61 13.50 7.05
CA SER A 1 5.11 13.50 5.65
C SER A 1 5.28 14.91 5.13
N LEU A 2 6.26 15.18 4.27
CA LEU A 2 6.60 16.53 3.82
C LEU A 2 6.32 16.67 2.32
N ASN A 3 5.42 17.56 1.93
CA ASN A 3 4.96 17.65 0.54
C ASN A 3 6.04 18.15 -0.41
N VAL A 4 6.77 19.22 -0.03
CA VAL A 4 7.79 19.85 -0.91
C VAL A 4 8.94 18.88 -1.24
N PRO A 5 9.57 18.17 -0.28
CA PRO A 5 10.57 17.17 -0.60
C PRO A 5 10.05 16.02 -1.46
N THR A 6 8.82 15.54 -1.21
CA THR A 6 8.21 14.46 -2.01
C THR A 6 8.03 14.86 -3.47
N VAL A 7 7.52 16.08 -3.74
CA VAL A 7 7.36 16.58 -5.11
C VAL A 7 8.72 16.75 -5.79
N ARG A 8 9.72 17.31 -5.09
CA ARG A 8 11.08 17.46 -5.65
C ARG A 8 11.68 16.12 -6.06
N LEU A 9 11.64 15.13 -5.15
CA LEU A 9 12.15 13.79 -5.44
C LEU A 9 11.38 13.12 -6.59
N GLY A 10 10.06 13.22 -6.60
CA GLY A 10 9.24 12.67 -7.69
C GLY A 10 9.55 13.29 -9.05
N MET A 11 9.81 14.60 -9.08
CA MET A 11 10.22 15.29 -10.30
C MET A 11 11.64 14.91 -10.75
N GLU A 12 12.56 14.68 -9.81
CA GLU A 12 13.93 14.22 -10.10
C GLU A 12 13.96 12.79 -10.67
N LEU A 13 13.10 11.91 -10.16
CA LEU A 13 12.93 10.54 -10.69
C LEU A 13 12.15 10.53 -12.01
N GLY A 14 11.20 11.45 -12.18
CA GLY A 14 10.33 11.56 -13.35
C GLY A 14 8.96 10.90 -13.17
N ILE A 15 7.93 11.52 -13.74
CA ILE A 15 6.55 11.05 -13.71
C ILE A 15 6.40 9.60 -14.21
N PRO A 16 6.99 9.19 -15.36
CA PRO A 16 6.82 7.82 -15.87
C PRO A 16 7.33 6.74 -14.91
N GLU A 17 8.43 6.98 -14.20
CA GLU A 17 9.01 6.00 -13.27
C GLU A 17 8.12 5.77 -12.04
N VAL A 18 7.56 6.86 -11.51
CA VAL A 18 6.65 6.79 -10.37
C VAL A 18 5.33 6.14 -10.78
N SER A 19 4.75 6.52 -11.93
CA SER A 19 3.55 5.89 -12.48
C SER A 19 3.75 4.39 -12.69
N GLY A 20 4.85 3.99 -13.35
CA GLY A 20 5.17 2.59 -13.57
C GLY A 20 5.35 1.81 -12.27
N THR A 21 5.87 2.44 -11.22
CA THR A 21 5.94 1.82 -9.89
C THR A 21 4.55 1.58 -9.31
N LEU A 22 3.65 2.56 -9.34
CA LEU A 22 2.27 2.41 -8.86
C LEU A 22 1.53 1.27 -9.58
N GLU A 23 1.69 1.18 -10.91
CA GLU A 23 1.12 0.08 -11.71
C GLU A 23 1.66 -1.29 -11.28
N ARG A 24 2.98 -1.41 -11.09
CA ARG A 24 3.62 -2.64 -10.60
C ARG A 24 3.08 -3.06 -9.23
N LEU A 25 2.83 -2.09 -8.35
CA LEU A 25 2.25 -2.34 -7.02
C LEU A 25 0.78 -2.78 -7.08
N GLY A 26 0.10 -2.53 -8.20
CA GLY A 26 -1.24 -3.04 -8.47
C GLY A 26 -2.31 -1.97 -8.64
N VAL A 27 -1.94 -0.69 -8.74
CA VAL A 27 -2.85 0.39 -9.08
C VAL A 27 -3.28 0.26 -10.54
N ASN A 28 -4.56 0.49 -10.84
CA ASN A 28 -5.03 0.53 -12.21
C ASN A 28 -4.43 1.75 -12.92
N LYS A 29 -3.80 1.54 -14.09
CA LYS A 29 -3.18 2.60 -14.89
C LYS A 29 -4.15 3.74 -15.23
N ASP A 30 -5.44 3.41 -15.41
CA ASP A 30 -6.46 4.38 -15.83
C ASP A 30 -6.80 5.38 -14.70
N GLU A 31 -6.50 5.02 -13.45
CA GLU A 31 -6.62 5.92 -12.28
C GLU A 31 -5.42 6.86 -12.15
N ILE A 32 -4.28 6.54 -12.77
CA ILE A 32 -3.05 7.31 -12.65
C ILE A 32 -3.06 8.47 -13.66
N ARG A 33 -3.21 9.69 -13.15
CA ARG A 33 -3.07 10.91 -13.95
C ARG A 33 -1.59 11.35 -13.94
N PRO A 34 -0.88 11.36 -15.08
CA PRO A 34 0.57 11.61 -15.13
C PRO A 34 0.89 13.12 -15.06
N VAL A 35 0.58 13.74 -13.93
CA VAL A 35 0.83 15.16 -13.63
C VAL A 35 1.47 15.29 -12.25
N PRO A 36 2.25 16.35 -11.96
CA PRO A 36 3.01 16.46 -10.70
C PRO A 36 2.20 16.30 -9.40
N SER A 37 0.91 16.65 -9.41
CA SER A 37 0.03 16.48 -8.26
C SER A 37 -0.15 15.01 -7.84
N MET A 38 0.13 14.05 -8.72
CA MET A 38 0.03 12.63 -8.41
C MET A 38 0.96 12.22 -7.27
N PHE A 39 2.11 12.90 -7.11
CA PHE A 39 3.05 12.63 -6.02
C PHE A 39 2.48 12.93 -4.63
N LEU A 40 1.39 13.71 -4.60
CA LEU A 40 0.64 14.05 -3.40
C LEU A 40 -0.69 13.28 -3.28
N GLY A 41 -0.94 12.31 -4.18
CA GLY A 41 -2.13 11.47 -4.14
C GLY A 41 -3.35 12.06 -4.85
N SER A 42 -3.17 12.81 -5.95
CA SER A 42 -4.29 13.37 -6.73
C SER A 42 -5.00 12.35 -7.63
N PHE A 43 -5.33 11.18 -7.09
CA PHE A 43 -6.08 10.12 -7.75
C PHE A 43 -6.91 9.36 -6.71
N SER A 44 -7.97 8.70 -7.16
CA SER A 44 -8.94 8.03 -6.29
C SER A 44 -8.73 6.52 -6.33
N LEU A 45 -8.69 5.88 -5.17
CA LEU A 45 -8.62 4.43 -5.05
C LEU A 45 -9.60 3.96 -3.98
N THR A 46 -10.14 2.76 -4.17
CA THR A 46 -10.88 2.05 -3.14
C THR A 46 -9.95 1.56 -2.03
N PRO A 47 -10.44 1.35 -0.79
CA PRO A 47 -9.62 0.75 0.27
C PRO A 47 -9.02 -0.61 -0.10
N PHE A 48 -9.69 -1.38 -0.96
CA PHE A 48 -9.21 -2.66 -1.46
C PHE A 48 -7.99 -2.51 -2.39
N GLU A 49 -8.01 -1.52 -3.29
CA GLU A 49 -6.87 -1.22 -4.17
C GLU A 49 -5.67 -0.68 -3.38
N VAL A 50 -5.92 0.16 -2.37
CA VAL A 50 -4.88 0.62 -1.45
C VAL A 50 -4.29 -0.56 -0.68
N ALA A 51 -5.12 -1.49 -0.18
CA ALA A 51 -4.65 -2.69 0.49
C ALA A 51 -3.76 -3.55 -0.43
N GLN A 52 -4.14 -3.72 -1.71
CA GLN A 52 -3.32 -4.43 -2.70
C GLN A 52 -1.96 -3.77 -2.90
N MET A 53 -1.91 -2.45 -2.99
CA MET A 53 -0.67 -1.69 -3.18
C MET A 53 0.30 -1.90 -2.01
N TYR A 54 -0.18 -1.76 -0.78
CA TYR A 54 0.63 -1.94 0.43
C TYR A 54 0.96 -3.42 0.70
N GLN A 55 0.10 -4.36 0.30
CA GLN A 55 0.41 -5.79 0.31
C GLN A 55 1.66 -6.06 -0.51
N THR A 56 1.76 -5.54 -1.73
CA THR A 56 2.95 -5.72 -2.57
C THR A 56 4.21 -5.17 -1.92
N LEU A 57 4.13 -3.93 -1.38
CA LEU A 57 5.28 -3.27 -0.73
C LEU A 57 5.78 -4.03 0.49
N THR A 58 4.86 -4.53 1.33
CA THR A 58 5.21 -5.16 2.61
C THR A 58 5.43 -6.66 2.52
N ASN A 59 5.01 -7.28 1.41
CA ASN A 59 5.36 -8.66 1.06
C ASN A 59 6.71 -8.74 0.34
N SER A 60 7.72 -8.01 0.85
CA SER A 60 9.08 -7.95 0.30
C SER A 60 9.12 -7.58 -1.19
N GLY A 61 8.16 -6.82 -1.70
CA GLY A 61 8.08 -6.43 -3.12
C GLY A 61 7.46 -7.48 -4.04
N LYS A 62 6.89 -8.57 -3.51
CA LYS A 62 6.13 -9.55 -4.27
C LYS A 62 4.64 -9.22 -4.27
N ARG A 63 4.05 -9.05 -5.44
CA ARG A 63 2.62 -8.84 -5.61
C ARG A 63 1.90 -10.18 -5.55
N ALA A 64 0.99 -10.34 -4.60
CA ALA A 64 0.03 -11.42 -4.57
C ALA A 64 -1.36 -10.81 -4.78
N LYS A 65 -2.07 -11.26 -5.81
CA LYS A 65 -3.41 -10.73 -6.09
C LYS A 65 -4.34 -11.05 -4.93
N LEU A 66 -5.00 -10.04 -4.37
CA LEU A 66 -5.98 -10.24 -3.31
C LEU A 66 -7.16 -11.08 -3.84
N THR A 67 -7.54 -12.11 -3.08
CA THR A 67 -8.69 -12.98 -3.39
C THR A 67 -9.48 -13.30 -2.14
N ALA A 68 -10.80 -13.37 -2.25
CA ALA A 68 -11.67 -13.82 -1.15
C ALA A 68 -11.96 -15.34 -1.20
N LEU A 69 -11.85 -15.95 -2.39
CA LEU A 69 -12.15 -17.37 -2.60
C LEU A 69 -10.90 -18.23 -2.44
N ARG A 70 -10.97 -19.22 -1.54
CA ARG A 70 -9.92 -20.24 -1.37
C ARG A 70 -10.25 -21.53 -2.12
N SER A 71 -11.47 -22.01 -1.97
CA SER A 71 -11.95 -23.22 -2.65
C SER A 71 -13.48 -23.20 -2.76
N VAL A 72 -14.01 -23.85 -3.78
CA VAL A 72 -15.44 -24.16 -3.93
C VAL A 72 -15.55 -25.67 -4.10
N ILE A 73 -16.34 -26.31 -3.25
CA ILE A 73 -16.55 -27.77 -3.20
C ILE A 73 -18.06 -28.01 -3.29
N ASP A 74 -18.48 -28.93 -4.13
CA ASP A 74 -19.90 -29.30 -4.24
C ASP A 74 -20.34 -30.29 -3.13
N MET A 75 -21.61 -30.68 -3.13
CA MET A 75 -22.16 -31.60 -2.12
C MET A 75 -21.62 -33.02 -2.21
N ASP A 76 -21.12 -33.41 -3.39
CA ASP A 76 -20.53 -34.74 -3.64
C ASP A 76 -19.04 -34.78 -3.29
N GLY A 77 -18.46 -33.64 -2.88
CA GLY A 77 -17.06 -33.50 -2.50
C GLY A 77 -16.12 -33.15 -3.66
N ASN A 78 -16.64 -32.85 -4.85
CA ASN A 78 -15.80 -32.46 -5.98
C ASN A 78 -15.31 -31.02 -5.82
N VAL A 79 -14.02 -30.81 -6.05
CA VAL A 79 -13.41 -29.47 -6.03
C VAL A 79 -13.71 -28.76 -7.35
N LEU A 80 -14.63 -27.81 -7.33
CA LEU A 80 -15.01 -26.99 -8.49
C LEU A 80 -14.01 -25.85 -8.74
N TYR A 81 -13.38 -25.37 -7.67
CA TYR A 81 -12.38 -24.31 -7.72
C TYR A 81 -11.41 -24.46 -6.55
N GLN A 82 -10.13 -24.20 -6.80
CA GLN A 82 -9.12 -24.07 -5.75
C GLN A 82 -8.13 -22.97 -6.14
N SER A 83 -7.98 -21.99 -5.26
CA SER A 83 -6.98 -20.95 -5.39
C SER A 83 -5.63 -21.48 -4.92
N LEU A 84 -4.64 -21.42 -5.81
CA LEU A 84 -3.23 -21.64 -5.48
C LEU A 84 -2.57 -20.27 -5.37
N PRO A 85 -2.03 -19.87 -4.20
CA PRO A 85 -1.38 -18.58 -4.04
C PRO A 85 -0.24 -18.42 -5.05
N ARG A 86 -0.37 -17.44 -5.96
CA ARG A 86 0.67 -17.06 -6.90
C ARG A 86 1.13 -15.65 -6.56
N SER A 87 2.44 -15.47 -6.48
CA SER A 87 3.05 -14.14 -6.33
C SER A 87 4.17 -13.97 -7.35
N SER A 88 4.36 -12.73 -7.79
CA SER A 88 5.44 -12.34 -8.70
C SER A 88 6.19 -11.13 -8.14
N ARG A 89 7.49 -11.02 -8.46
CA ARG A 89 8.29 -9.85 -8.08
C ARG A 89 7.76 -8.63 -8.84
N ALA A 90 7.34 -7.60 -8.10
CA ALA A 90 6.85 -6.34 -8.66
C ALA A 90 7.85 -5.21 -8.47
N VAL A 91 8.54 -5.17 -7.33
CA VAL A 91 9.63 -4.24 -7.03
C VAL A 91 10.77 -4.99 -6.35
N ASP A 92 11.96 -4.40 -6.38
CA ASP A 92 13.15 -4.94 -5.72
C ASP A 92 12.92 -5.16 -4.22
N GLU A 93 13.50 -6.25 -3.68
CA GLU A 93 13.29 -6.68 -2.30
C GLU A 93 13.91 -5.70 -1.29
N GLN A 94 15.10 -5.22 -1.60
CA GLN A 94 15.84 -4.27 -0.77
C GLN A 94 15.10 -2.92 -0.74
N ALA A 95 14.59 -2.48 -1.89
CA ALA A 95 13.77 -1.26 -1.98
C ALA A 95 12.47 -1.38 -1.17
N ALA A 96 11.78 -2.53 -1.26
CA ALA A 96 10.58 -2.82 -0.48
C ALA A 96 10.85 -2.84 1.03
N TRP A 97 11.97 -3.44 1.43
CA TRP A 97 12.42 -3.48 2.82
C TRP A 97 12.73 -2.08 3.37
N LEU A 98 13.50 -1.27 2.63
CA LEU A 98 13.84 0.10 3.03
C LEU A 98 12.58 0.98 3.16
N THR A 99 11.63 0.82 2.23
CA THR A 99 10.35 1.53 2.29
C THR A 99 9.54 1.11 3.51
N THR A 100 9.48 -0.20 3.80
CA THR A 100 8.81 -0.74 4.99
C THR A 100 9.46 -0.23 6.28
N TYR A 101 10.80 -0.17 6.32
CA TYR A 101 11.53 0.42 7.43
C TYR A 101 11.19 1.90 7.63
N ALA A 102 11.15 2.69 6.55
CA ALA A 102 10.74 4.09 6.61
C ALA A 102 9.30 4.26 7.12
N MET A 103 8.39 3.36 6.76
CA MET A 103 7.02 3.33 7.31
C MET A 103 7.00 3.02 8.80
N LYS A 104 7.87 2.12 9.30
CA LYS A 104 8.03 1.91 10.76
C LYS A 104 8.47 3.19 11.46
N GLN A 105 9.41 3.94 10.88
CA GLN A 105 9.81 5.24 11.41
C GLN A 105 8.66 6.25 11.39
N GLY A 106 7.80 6.20 10.36
CA GLY A 106 6.57 6.99 10.29
C GLY A 106 5.62 6.76 11.47
N VAL A 107 5.55 5.53 11.98
CA VAL A 107 4.76 5.18 13.17
C VAL A 107 5.54 5.42 14.46
N ALA A 108 6.85 5.18 14.51
CA ALA A 108 7.64 5.34 15.74
C ALA A 108 7.82 6.81 16.14
N GLN A 109 8.11 7.67 15.17
CA GLN A 109 8.49 9.07 15.42
C GLN A 109 7.77 10.08 14.52
N GLY A 110 7.02 9.60 13.52
CA GLY A 110 6.35 10.44 12.53
C GLY A 110 4.88 10.72 12.83
N THR A 111 4.09 10.79 11.76
CA THR A 111 2.67 11.15 11.82
C THR A 111 1.79 10.08 12.48
N GLY A 112 2.27 8.83 12.59
CA GLY A 112 1.58 7.73 13.27
C GLY A 112 1.98 7.56 14.75
N ARG A 113 2.79 8.46 15.32
CA ARG A 113 3.38 8.30 16.68
C ARG A 113 2.39 8.07 17.80
N TYR A 114 1.13 8.48 17.65
CA TYR A 114 0.10 8.25 18.65
C TYR A 114 -0.18 6.76 18.89
N LEU A 115 0.11 5.88 17.92
CA LEU A 115 -0.03 4.43 18.07
C LEU A 115 1.01 3.84 19.02
N GLN A 116 2.15 4.51 19.25
CA GLN A 116 3.21 3.98 20.11
C GLN A 116 2.78 3.81 21.57
N SER A 117 1.88 4.66 22.06
CA SER A 117 1.41 4.59 23.46
C SER A 117 0.72 3.26 23.80
N GLN A 118 0.11 2.62 22.79
CA GLN A 118 -0.65 1.38 22.97
C GLN A 118 -0.02 0.18 22.25
N PHE A 119 0.70 0.41 21.15
CA PHE A 119 1.12 -0.63 20.21
C PHE A 119 2.62 -0.61 19.89
N ALA A 120 3.45 0.01 20.72
CA ALA A 120 4.91 0.00 20.52
C ALA A 120 5.48 -1.43 20.36
N TRP A 121 4.95 -2.38 21.14
CA TRP A 121 5.35 -3.80 21.11
C TRP A 121 5.12 -4.47 19.75
N ALA A 122 4.15 -4.00 18.97
CA ALA A 122 3.81 -4.58 17.67
C ALA A 122 4.73 -4.10 16.54
N ALA A 123 5.59 -3.09 16.79
CA ALA A 123 6.56 -2.57 15.82
C ALA A 123 5.96 -2.28 14.43
N LEU A 124 4.75 -1.70 14.43
CA LEU A 124 3.93 -1.48 13.23
C LEU A 124 4.66 -0.62 12.20
N ALA A 125 4.51 -1.00 10.92
CA ALA A 125 4.72 -0.09 9.81
C ALA A 125 3.39 0.58 9.45
N GLY A 126 3.43 1.83 9.01
CA GLY A 126 2.21 2.47 8.55
C GLY A 126 2.39 3.82 7.90
N LYS A 127 1.31 4.29 7.28
CA LYS A 127 1.25 5.58 6.60
C LYS A 127 -0.11 6.24 6.80
N THR A 128 -0.07 7.51 7.20
CA THR A 128 -1.25 8.39 7.27
C THR A 128 -1.48 9.07 5.92
N GLY A 129 -2.74 9.32 5.57
CA GLY A 129 -3.14 10.14 4.43
C GLY A 129 -4.27 11.08 4.82
N THR A 130 -4.24 12.30 4.30
CA THR A 130 -5.31 13.29 4.52
C THR A 130 -5.44 14.10 3.24
N SER A 131 -6.65 14.20 2.69
CA SER A 131 -6.92 15.06 1.53
C SER A 131 -7.18 16.50 1.97
N ASN A 132 -7.25 17.43 1.01
CA ASN A 132 -7.51 18.83 1.30
C ASN A 132 -8.86 19.00 2.01
N ASP A 133 -8.96 19.98 2.90
CA ASP A 133 -10.15 20.25 3.72
C ASP A 133 -10.64 19.03 4.53
N THR A 134 -9.73 18.08 4.82
CA THR A 134 -10.01 16.86 5.60
C THR A 134 -11.16 16.00 5.05
N ARG A 135 -11.45 16.08 3.75
CA ARG A 135 -12.52 15.31 3.12
C ARG A 135 -12.32 13.80 3.24
N ASP A 136 -11.06 13.36 3.23
CA ASP A 136 -10.67 11.97 3.38
C ASP A 136 -9.57 11.86 4.41
N SER A 137 -9.73 10.90 5.32
CA SER A 137 -8.71 10.49 6.27
C SER A 137 -8.40 9.01 6.08
N TRP A 138 -7.14 8.71 5.83
CA TRP A 138 -6.64 7.38 5.54
C TRP A 138 -5.59 6.94 6.55
N PHE A 139 -5.63 5.66 6.91
CA PHE A 139 -4.53 5.00 7.58
C PHE A 139 -4.30 3.61 6.98
N VAL A 140 -3.05 3.30 6.67
CA VAL A 140 -2.63 1.92 6.36
C VAL A 140 -1.65 1.47 7.43
N GLY A 141 -1.95 0.35 8.08
CA GLY A 141 -1.13 -0.27 9.12
C GLY A 141 -0.75 -1.70 8.77
N ILE A 142 0.47 -2.09 9.13
CA ILE A 142 1.06 -3.40 8.85
C ILE A 142 1.78 -3.92 10.10
N ASP A 143 1.46 -5.13 10.54
CA ASP A 143 2.01 -5.77 11.76
C ASP A 143 3.06 -6.86 11.49
N GLY A 144 3.29 -7.18 10.20
CA GLY A 144 4.22 -8.22 9.76
C GLY A 144 3.55 -9.43 9.13
N ARG A 145 2.22 -9.59 9.30
CA ARG A 145 1.44 -10.64 8.63
C ARG A 145 0.21 -10.06 7.93
N GLU A 146 -0.42 -9.04 8.49
CA GLU A 146 -1.61 -8.41 7.93
C GLU A 146 -1.33 -6.99 7.42
N VAL A 147 -2.09 -6.58 6.39
CA VAL A 147 -2.21 -5.20 5.93
C VAL A 147 -3.63 -4.75 6.16
N THR A 148 -3.81 -3.65 6.89
CA THR A 148 -5.12 -3.07 7.19
C THR A 148 -5.20 -1.67 6.62
N THR A 149 -6.19 -1.42 5.78
CA THR A 149 -6.52 -0.09 5.24
C THR A 149 -7.80 0.42 5.88
N ILE A 150 -7.75 1.64 6.42
CA ILE A 150 -8.87 2.33 7.03
C ILE A 150 -9.08 3.65 6.29
N TRP A 151 -10.33 3.94 5.95
CA TRP A 151 -10.77 5.20 5.37
C TRP A 151 -11.95 5.76 6.15
N LEU A 152 -11.96 7.08 6.31
CA LEU A 152 -13.03 7.88 6.89
C LEU A 152 -13.26 9.09 5.98
N GLY A 153 -14.53 9.40 5.70
CA GLY A 153 -14.95 10.55 4.89
C GLY A 153 -16.46 10.79 4.99
#